data_AF-A0AAU2EF86-F1
#
_entry.id   AF-A0AAU2EF86-F1
#
_cell.length_a   1.000
_cell.length_b   1.000
_cell.length_c   1.000
_cell.angle_alpha   90.00
_cell.angle_beta   90.00
_cell.angle_gamma   90.00
#
_symmetry.space_group_name_H-M   'P 1'
#
loop_
_entity.id
_entity.type
_entity.pdbx_description
1 polymer ?
#
loop_
_entity_poly.entity_id
_entity_poly.type
_entity_poly.pdbx_seq_one_letter_code
_entity_poly.pdbx_strand_id
1 'polypeptide(L)'
;MSVLSLALSAGTTAGAVAPTATDGLRAVKAAPPGVGATAAPSLAASYRTTRFTSGHGGRCLDADLNTINGNGTKVQLWDCNGWSNQTWIWTPAPGQPVGYYKIQTEKNYRCLDADLNTINGNGTKVQLWDCNGWDNQIWIWDGQTLQTKKNARVLDADLNTINGNGTKVQLWDRNGWDNQRWIFG
;
A
#
# COMPACT_ATOMS: atom_id res chain seq x y z
N MET A 1 68.33 37.37 -17.81
CA MET A 1 67.24 37.77 -16.90
C MET A 1 66.07 36.83 -17.12
N SER A 2 65.70 36.09 -16.07
CA SER A 2 64.40 35.42 -15.83
C SER A 2 63.71 34.67 -16.96
N VAL A 3 63.77 33.34 -16.85
CA VAL A 3 62.69 32.43 -17.22
C VAL A 3 61.39 32.79 -16.48
N LEU A 4 60.25 32.72 -17.16
CA LEU A 4 58.98 32.41 -16.50
C LEU A 4 58.11 31.55 -17.42
N SER A 5 57.76 30.38 -16.89
CA SER A 5 57.04 29.27 -17.49
C SER A 5 55.52 29.43 -17.40
N LEU A 6 54.83 28.72 -18.31
CA LEU A 6 53.50 28.07 -18.24
C LEU A 6 52.39 28.67 -17.36
N ALA A 7 51.19 28.82 -17.92
CA ALA A 7 50.14 27.78 -17.83
C ALA A 7 48.81 28.23 -18.48
N LEU A 8 48.23 27.35 -19.31
CA LEU A 8 46.81 27.37 -19.69
C LEU A 8 46.00 26.84 -18.49
N SER A 9 45.08 27.63 -17.94
CA SER A 9 44.10 27.14 -16.96
C SER A 9 42.82 26.68 -17.66
N ALA A 10 42.66 25.36 -17.76
CA ALA A 10 41.39 24.73 -18.06
C ALA A 10 40.44 24.94 -16.86
N GLY A 11 39.25 25.47 -17.13
CA GLY A 11 38.18 25.63 -16.14
C GLY A 11 37.69 24.27 -15.64
N THR A 12 37.83 24.05 -14.34
CA THR A 12 37.42 22.85 -13.63
C THR A 12 35.90 22.71 -13.64
N THR A 13 35.41 21.54 -14.04
CA THR A 13 34.03 21.10 -13.84
C THR A 13 33.75 21.00 -12.34
N ALA A 14 32.71 21.67 -11.86
CA ALA A 14 32.23 21.53 -10.49
C ALA A 14 31.76 20.08 -10.28
N GLY A 15 32.51 19.33 -9.46
CA GLY A 15 32.10 18.01 -8.99
C GLY A 15 30.84 18.11 -8.15
N ALA A 16 29.81 17.38 -8.55
CA ALA A 16 28.64 17.15 -7.71
C ALA A 16 29.07 16.34 -6.48
N VAL A 17 29.02 16.97 -5.30
CA VAL A 17 29.17 16.28 -4.02
C VAL A 17 27.88 15.50 -3.76
N ALA A 18 27.96 14.18 -3.76
CA ALA A 18 26.86 13.32 -3.33
C ALA A 18 26.56 13.57 -1.83
N PRO A 19 25.30 13.75 -1.41
CA PRO A 19 24.99 13.90 0.00
C PRO A 19 25.19 12.56 0.72
N THR A 20 26.02 12.60 1.76
CA THR A 20 26.27 11.52 2.71
C THR A 20 25.00 11.20 3.50
N ALA A 21 24.58 9.94 3.44
CA ALA A 21 23.40 9.44 4.13
C ALA A 21 23.69 9.20 5.62
N THR A 22 23.37 10.18 6.46
CA THR A 22 23.08 9.98 7.89
C THR A 22 22.16 11.08 8.38
N ASP A 23 20.84 10.87 8.32
CA ASP A 23 19.93 11.47 9.30
C ASP A 23 18.67 10.60 9.44
N GLY A 24 18.19 10.50 10.68
CA GLY A 24 17.20 9.53 11.12
C GLY A 24 15.85 9.61 10.41
N LEU A 25 15.18 8.46 10.36
CA LEU A 25 13.77 8.33 9.97
C LEU A 25 12.92 9.28 10.83
N ARG A 26 12.65 10.49 10.34
CA ARG A 26 11.54 11.30 10.83
C ARG A 26 10.25 10.65 10.34
N ALA A 27 9.36 10.30 11.26
CA ALA A 27 8.01 9.88 10.94
C ALA A 27 7.29 11.05 10.24
N VAL A 28 7.28 11.04 8.91
CA VAL A 28 6.35 11.86 8.13
C VAL A 28 4.95 11.33 8.40
N LYS A 29 4.04 12.23 8.79
CA LYS A 29 2.60 11.96 8.74
C LYS A 29 2.32 11.43 7.32
N ALA A 30 1.92 10.17 7.21
CA ALA A 30 1.88 9.47 5.93
C ALA A 30 1.06 10.27 4.92
N ALA A 31 1.70 10.77 3.86
CA ALA A 31 0.98 11.18 2.67
C ALA A 31 0.37 9.92 2.04
N PRO A 32 -0.85 10.00 1.47
CA PRO A 32 -1.42 8.86 0.75
C PRO A 32 -0.44 8.42 -0.35
N PRO A 33 -0.34 7.11 -0.64
CA PRO A 33 0.51 6.66 -1.72
C PRO A 33 0.08 7.36 -3.04
N GLY A 34 1.00 8.01 -3.74
CA GLY A 34 0.91 8.23 -5.18
C GLY A 34 0.04 9.35 -5.78
N VAL A 35 -0.65 10.22 -5.04
CA VAL A 35 -1.39 11.36 -5.67
C VAL A 35 -0.56 12.66 -5.68
N GLY A 36 0.02 12.98 -6.84
CA GLY A 36 0.43 14.36 -7.19
C GLY A 36 1.87 14.81 -6.90
N ALA A 37 2.83 13.92 -6.65
CA ALA A 37 4.23 14.34 -6.47
C ALA A 37 4.94 14.55 -7.82
N THR A 38 5.29 15.81 -8.14
CA THR A 38 6.14 16.19 -9.29
C THR A 38 7.64 16.02 -9.02
N ALA A 39 8.02 15.56 -7.83
CA ALA A 39 9.33 15.00 -7.56
C ALA A 39 9.19 13.48 -7.46
N ALA A 40 10.01 12.73 -8.20
CA ALA A 40 10.00 11.27 -8.16
C ALA A 40 10.08 10.81 -6.69
N PRO A 41 9.02 10.18 -6.13
CA PRO A 41 9.13 9.59 -4.82
C PRO A 41 10.22 8.52 -4.91
N SER A 42 11.10 8.44 -3.91
CA SER A 42 12.06 7.34 -3.88
C SER A 42 11.28 6.03 -4.01
N LEU A 43 11.70 5.18 -4.95
CA LEU A 43 11.08 3.90 -5.29
C LEU A 43 11.07 2.88 -4.14
N ALA A 44 11.44 3.28 -2.92
CA ALA A 44 11.74 2.44 -1.78
C ALA A 44 11.00 2.82 -0.48
N ALA A 45 10.16 3.86 -0.47
CA ALA A 45 9.41 4.19 0.73
C ALA A 45 8.26 3.19 0.94
N SER A 46 8.38 2.35 1.97
CA SER A 46 7.24 1.61 2.51
C SER A 46 6.36 2.55 3.35
N TYR A 47 5.04 2.45 3.21
CA TYR A 47 4.08 3.25 3.97
C TYR A 47 3.42 2.37 5.04
N ARG A 48 3.45 2.80 6.29
CA ARG A 48 2.74 2.14 7.39
C ARG A 48 1.46 2.91 7.68
N THR A 49 0.31 2.27 7.51
CA THR A 49 -1.00 2.85 7.86
C THR A 49 -1.58 2.13 9.06
N THR A 50 -1.83 2.89 10.13
CA THR A 50 -2.51 2.41 11.34
C THR A 50 -4.01 2.60 11.28
N ARG A 51 -4.49 3.34 10.27
CA ARG A 51 -5.90 3.65 10.09
C ARG A 51 -6.20 3.65 8.59
N PHE A 52 -6.49 2.45 8.08
CA PHE A 52 -6.99 2.25 6.73
C PHE A 52 -8.47 1.93 6.81
N THR A 53 -9.31 2.95 6.66
CA THR A 53 -10.74 2.86 6.98
C THR A 53 -11.60 2.86 5.73
N SER A 54 -12.73 2.15 5.78
CA SER A 54 -13.77 2.30 4.76
C SER A 54 -14.34 3.71 4.80
N GLY A 55 -14.58 4.29 3.62
CA GLY A 55 -15.33 5.53 3.44
C GLY A 55 -16.78 5.39 3.91
N HIS A 56 -17.29 4.16 4.02
CA HIS A 56 -18.59 3.87 4.60
C HIS A 56 -18.45 3.46 6.08
N GLY A 57 -18.92 4.32 6.99
CA GLY A 57 -18.98 4.03 8.43
C GLY A 57 -17.65 4.12 9.19
N GLY A 58 -16.51 4.30 8.51
CA GLY A 58 -15.23 4.66 9.14
C GLY A 58 -14.54 3.54 9.93
N ARG A 59 -14.98 2.28 9.80
CA ARG A 59 -14.32 1.11 10.41
C ARG A 59 -13.03 0.76 9.67
N CYS A 60 -12.08 0.17 10.38
CA CYS A 60 -10.75 -0.17 9.88
C CYS A 60 -10.77 -1.50 9.12
N LEU A 61 -9.94 -1.59 8.08
CA LEU A 61 -9.58 -2.86 7.45
C LEU A 61 -8.82 -3.71 8.46
N ASP A 62 -9.36 -4.89 8.74
CA ASP A 62 -8.97 -5.74 9.87
C ASP A 62 -8.67 -7.16 9.37
N ALA A 63 -7.50 -7.67 9.72
CA ALA A 63 -7.22 -9.10 9.65
C ALA A 63 -7.77 -9.76 10.92
N ASP A 64 -8.74 -10.65 10.77
CA ASP A 64 -9.47 -11.25 11.89
C ASP A 64 -8.53 -12.06 12.79
N LEU A 65 -8.43 -11.65 14.05
CA LEU A 65 -7.59 -12.32 15.05
C LEU A 65 -8.02 -13.76 15.33
N ASN A 66 -9.29 -14.11 15.11
CA ASN A 66 -9.76 -15.48 15.29
C ASN A 66 -9.24 -16.43 14.21
N THR A 67 -8.80 -15.91 13.07
CA THR A 67 -8.31 -16.71 11.93
C THR A 67 -6.88 -16.34 11.49
N ILE A 68 -6.14 -15.57 12.31
CA ILE A 68 -4.86 -14.93 11.97
C ILE A 68 -3.67 -15.88 11.73
N ASN A 69 -3.80 -17.14 12.11
CA ASN A 69 -2.65 -18.05 12.22
C ASN A 69 -2.19 -18.66 10.89
N GLY A 70 -2.88 -18.43 9.77
CA GLY A 70 -2.54 -19.09 8.51
C GLY A 70 -3.11 -18.44 7.26
N ASN A 71 -2.77 -19.04 6.13
CA ASN A 71 -3.37 -18.72 4.84
C ASN A 71 -4.89 -18.89 4.90
N GLY A 72 -5.59 -17.91 4.35
CA GLY A 72 -7.05 -17.85 4.40
C GLY A 72 -7.62 -17.07 5.57
N THR A 73 -6.80 -16.42 6.42
CA THR A 73 -7.27 -15.46 7.44
C THR A 73 -8.28 -14.52 6.83
N LYS A 74 -9.42 -14.36 7.51
CA LYS A 74 -10.49 -13.46 7.07
C LYS A 74 -10.02 -12.02 7.15
N VAL A 75 -10.26 -11.25 6.09
CA VAL A 75 -10.18 -9.79 6.12
C VAL A 75 -11.60 -9.23 6.21
N GLN A 76 -11.81 -8.27 7.09
CA GLN A 76 -13.11 -7.73 7.45
C GLN A 76 -13.03 -6.24 7.79
N LEU A 77 -14.16 -5.60 8.07
CA LEU A 77 -14.16 -4.35 8.82
C LEU A 77 -14.34 -4.60 10.32
N TRP A 78 -13.62 -3.84 11.11
CA TRP A 78 -13.76 -3.83 12.56
C TRP A 78 -13.55 -2.41 13.11
N ASP A 79 -14.13 -2.12 14.25
CA ASP A 79 -13.92 -0.86 14.95
C ASP A 79 -12.42 -0.65 15.17
N CYS A 80 -11.96 0.57 14.89
CA CYS A 80 -10.55 0.88 14.93
C CYS A 80 -10.03 0.80 16.38
N ASN A 81 -9.06 -0.07 16.64
CA ASN A 81 -8.47 -0.29 17.96
C ASN A 81 -6.95 -0.08 17.99
N GLY A 82 -6.33 0.21 16.83
CA GLY A 82 -4.90 0.49 16.71
C GLY A 82 -3.99 -0.72 16.87
N TRP A 83 -4.56 -1.94 16.87
CA TRP A 83 -3.77 -3.17 16.96
C TRP A 83 -3.09 -3.50 15.63
N SER A 84 -2.05 -4.35 15.69
CA SER A 84 -1.23 -4.65 14.51
C SER A 84 -1.97 -5.42 13.42
N ASN A 85 -3.11 -6.06 13.72
CA ASN A 85 -3.96 -6.71 12.73
C ASN A 85 -4.81 -5.71 11.91
N GLN A 86 -4.87 -4.45 12.32
CA GLN A 86 -5.46 -3.32 11.57
C GLN A 86 -4.39 -2.39 10.97
N THR A 87 -3.12 -2.69 11.24
CA THR A 87 -2.00 -1.93 10.67
C THR A 87 -1.48 -2.62 9.42
N TRP A 88 -1.34 -1.85 8.35
CA TRP A 88 -0.95 -2.35 7.04
C TRP A 88 0.33 -1.67 6.55
N ILE A 89 1.24 -2.47 6.00
CA ILE A 89 2.51 -2.05 5.43
C ILE A 89 2.40 -2.15 3.92
N TRP A 90 2.55 -1.02 3.24
CA TRP A 90 2.46 -0.90 1.79
C TRP A 90 3.87 -0.74 1.25
N THR A 91 4.32 -1.69 0.43
CA THR A 91 5.64 -1.64 -0.20
C THR A 91 5.45 -1.62 -1.71
N PRO A 92 6.17 -0.77 -2.47
CA PRO A 92 6.14 -0.81 -3.93
C PRO A 92 6.32 -2.24 -4.45
N ALA A 93 5.45 -2.68 -5.34
CA ALA A 93 5.53 -4.02 -5.92
C ALA A 93 6.74 -4.09 -6.88
N PRO A 94 7.68 -5.06 -6.70
CA PRO A 94 8.86 -5.14 -7.56
C PRO A 94 8.51 -5.24 -9.04
N GLY A 95 9.19 -4.43 -9.87
CA GLY A 95 8.99 -4.41 -11.32
C GLY A 95 7.62 -3.87 -11.78
N GLN A 96 6.86 -3.23 -10.89
CA GLN A 96 5.58 -2.60 -11.25
C GLN A 96 5.71 -1.06 -11.29
N PRO A 97 4.80 -0.36 -12.00
CA PRO A 97 4.74 1.10 -11.97
C PRO A 97 4.50 1.68 -10.57
N VAL A 98 4.77 2.97 -10.40
CA VAL A 98 4.34 3.72 -9.21
C VAL A 98 2.83 3.58 -9.04
N GLY A 99 2.37 3.39 -7.80
CA GLY A 99 0.96 3.16 -7.48
C GLY A 99 0.59 1.68 -7.31
N TYR A 100 1.51 0.75 -7.61
CA TYR A 100 1.34 -0.68 -7.41
C TYR A 100 2.05 -1.11 -6.12
N TYR A 101 1.32 -1.80 -5.25
CA TYR A 101 1.77 -2.15 -3.92
C TYR A 101 1.56 -3.63 -3.60
N LYS A 102 2.54 -4.21 -2.92
CA LYS A 102 2.33 -5.34 -2.03
C LYS A 102 1.88 -4.78 -0.68
N ILE A 103 0.80 -5.32 -0.12
CA ILE A 103 0.23 -4.84 1.14
C ILE A 103 0.27 -5.99 2.14
N GLN A 104 0.90 -5.79 3.29
CA GLN A 104 1.07 -6.80 4.33
C GLN A 104 0.41 -6.33 5.62
N THR A 105 -0.19 -7.23 6.39
CA THR A 105 -0.56 -6.90 7.79
C THR A 105 0.71 -6.84 8.65
N GLU A 106 0.79 -5.90 9.58
CA GLU A 106 1.91 -5.84 10.53
C GLU A 106 1.88 -7.02 11.53
N LYS A 107 0.72 -7.66 11.73
CA LYS A 107 0.56 -8.74 12.71
C LYS A 107 1.38 -9.99 12.41
N ASN A 108 1.42 -10.41 11.15
CA ASN A 108 2.10 -11.65 10.74
C ASN A 108 2.80 -11.53 9.37
N TYR A 109 2.85 -10.34 8.78
CA TYR A 109 3.50 -10.05 7.49
C TYR A 109 2.94 -10.84 6.29
N ARG A 110 1.76 -11.46 6.40
CA ARG A 110 1.06 -12.02 5.23
C ARG A 110 0.46 -10.92 4.38
N CYS A 111 0.32 -11.22 3.10
CA CYS A 111 -0.15 -10.29 2.08
C CYS A 111 -1.68 -10.24 2.04
N LEU A 112 -2.24 -9.05 1.81
CA LEU A 112 -3.62 -8.86 1.37
C LEU A 112 -3.78 -9.56 0.02
N ASP A 113 -4.70 -10.52 -0.04
CA ASP A 113 -4.79 -11.49 -1.13
C ASP A 113 -6.24 -11.58 -1.61
N ALA A 114 -6.44 -11.43 -2.92
CA ALA A 114 -7.68 -11.81 -3.57
C ALA A 114 -7.66 -13.32 -3.84
N ASP A 115 -8.57 -14.06 -3.22
CA ASP A 115 -8.56 -15.52 -3.25
C ASP A 115 -8.76 -16.05 -4.68
N LEU A 116 -7.74 -16.75 -5.19
CA LEU A 116 -7.79 -17.34 -6.53
C LEU A 116 -8.90 -18.37 -6.71
N ASN A 117 -9.39 -18.98 -5.62
CA ASN A 117 -10.50 -19.93 -5.70
C ASN A 117 -11.86 -19.26 -5.96
N THR A 118 -11.96 -17.94 -5.73
CA THR A 118 -13.21 -17.17 -5.89
C THR A 118 -13.04 -15.94 -6.80
N ILE A 119 -11.94 -15.87 -7.57
CA ILE A 119 -11.50 -14.68 -8.33
C ILE A 119 -12.39 -14.27 -9.51
N ASN A 120 -13.32 -15.12 -9.93
CA ASN A 120 -14.01 -15.00 -11.20
C ASN A 120 -15.19 -14.00 -11.22
N GLY A 121 -15.49 -13.29 -10.13
CA GLY A 121 -16.63 -12.39 -10.11
C GLY A 121 -16.73 -11.50 -8.88
N ASN A 122 -17.79 -10.71 -8.85
CA ASN A 122 -18.18 -9.93 -7.68
C ASN A 122 -18.40 -10.84 -6.48
N GLY A 123 -17.88 -10.43 -5.33
CA GLY A 123 -17.90 -11.21 -4.11
C GLY A 123 -16.69 -12.11 -3.89
N THR A 124 -15.65 -12.05 -4.75
CA THR A 124 -14.35 -12.70 -4.52
C THR A 124 -13.89 -12.42 -3.09
N LYS A 125 -13.49 -13.47 -2.38
CA LYS A 125 -13.00 -13.38 -1.02
C LYS A 125 -11.67 -12.61 -0.98
N VAL A 126 -11.56 -11.69 -0.04
CA VAL A 126 -10.27 -11.09 0.33
C VAL A 126 -9.81 -11.71 1.64
N GLN A 127 -8.54 -12.06 1.70
CA GLN A 127 -7.93 -12.82 2.79
C GLN A 127 -6.49 -12.39 3.04
N LEU A 128 -5.85 -12.97 4.06
CA LEU A 128 -4.39 -13.01 4.10
C LEU A 128 -3.87 -14.32 3.51
N TRP A 129 -2.76 -14.19 2.79
CA TRP A 129 -2.02 -15.33 2.27
C TRP A 129 -0.51 -15.04 2.32
N ASP A 130 0.30 -16.09 2.40
CA ASP A 130 1.74 -15.98 2.30
C ASP A 130 2.12 -15.25 1.01
N CYS A 131 3.06 -14.31 1.11
CA CYS A 131 3.42 -13.47 -0.01
C CYS A 131 4.16 -14.28 -1.08
N ASN A 132 3.61 -14.32 -2.30
CA ASN A 132 4.19 -15.03 -3.45
C ASN A 132 4.43 -14.13 -4.67
N GLY A 133 4.01 -12.86 -4.60
CA GLY A 133 4.23 -11.86 -5.65
C GLY A 133 3.33 -12.02 -6.88
N TRP A 134 2.30 -12.88 -6.80
CA TRP A 134 1.33 -13.05 -7.88
C TRP A 134 0.37 -11.87 -7.97
N ASP A 135 -0.25 -11.69 -9.14
CA ASP A 135 -1.09 -10.52 -9.44
C ASP A 135 -2.28 -10.36 -8.49
N ASN A 136 -2.75 -11.42 -7.84
CA ASN A 136 -3.83 -11.36 -6.85
C ASN A 136 -3.40 -10.78 -5.49
N GLN A 137 -2.09 -10.54 -5.30
CA GLN A 137 -1.50 -9.87 -4.13
C GLN A 137 -0.90 -8.50 -4.47
N ILE A 138 -1.06 -8.04 -5.71
CA ILE A 138 -0.62 -6.72 -6.17
C ILE A 138 -1.85 -5.83 -6.27
N TRP A 139 -1.79 -4.69 -5.59
CA TRP A 139 -2.88 -3.74 -5.47
C TRP A 139 -2.49 -2.39 -6.05
N ILE A 140 -3.40 -1.80 -6.82
CA ILE A 140 -3.23 -0.52 -7.49
C ILE A 140 -4.06 0.50 -6.73
N TRP A 141 -3.41 1.54 -6.24
CA TRP A 141 -4.05 2.62 -5.50
C TRP A 141 -4.18 3.87 -6.37
N ASP A 142 -5.39 4.39 -6.51
CA ASP A 142 -5.69 5.57 -7.32
C ASP A 142 -5.99 6.84 -6.51
N GLY A 143 -5.79 6.79 -5.19
CA GLY A 143 -6.13 7.88 -4.28
C GLY A 143 -7.47 7.70 -3.57
N GLN A 144 -8.33 6.80 -4.03
CA GLN A 144 -9.64 6.55 -3.41
C GLN A 144 -9.97 5.06 -3.26
N THR A 145 -9.63 4.25 -4.27
CA THR A 145 -9.97 2.84 -4.33
C THR A 145 -8.72 1.98 -4.43
N LEU A 146 -8.83 0.74 -3.98
CA LEU A 146 -7.76 -0.24 -4.03
C LEU A 146 -8.13 -1.37 -5.00
N GLN A 147 -7.56 -1.33 -6.21
CA GLN A 147 -7.86 -2.28 -7.28
C GLN A 147 -6.89 -3.46 -7.27
N THR A 148 -7.37 -4.70 -7.44
CA THR A 148 -6.45 -5.83 -7.65
C THR A 148 -5.91 -5.81 -9.09
N LYS A 149 -4.60 -6.08 -9.25
CA LYS A 149 -3.99 -6.26 -10.57
C LYS A 149 -4.57 -7.47 -11.31
N LYS A 150 -5.06 -8.49 -10.59
CA LYS A 150 -5.50 -9.77 -11.17
C LYS A 150 -6.72 -9.69 -12.09
N ASN A 151 -7.75 -8.94 -11.70
CA ASN A 151 -9.03 -8.91 -12.42
C ASN A 151 -9.67 -7.50 -12.47
N ALA A 152 -8.93 -6.45 -12.11
CA ALA A 152 -9.37 -5.06 -12.16
C ALA A 152 -10.56 -4.68 -11.25
N ARG A 153 -11.03 -5.57 -10.37
CA ARG A 153 -12.04 -5.24 -9.34
C ARG A 153 -11.39 -4.51 -8.16
N VAL A 154 -12.21 -3.81 -7.39
CA VAL A 154 -11.77 -3.00 -6.25
C VAL A 154 -12.14 -3.64 -4.92
N LEU A 155 -11.35 -3.36 -3.89
CA LEU A 155 -11.62 -3.71 -2.50
C LEU A 155 -12.93 -3.03 -2.07
N ASP A 156 -13.86 -3.84 -1.60
CA ASP A 156 -15.26 -3.48 -1.36
C ASP A 156 -15.66 -3.97 0.03
N ALA A 157 -16.20 -3.07 0.84
CA ALA A 157 -16.91 -3.44 2.06
C ALA A 157 -18.35 -3.85 1.70
N ASP A 158 -18.70 -5.11 1.90
CA ASP A 158 -19.96 -5.67 1.44
C ASP A 158 -21.15 -5.00 2.12
N LEU A 159 -21.96 -4.29 1.32
CA LEU A 159 -23.16 -3.60 1.78
C LEU A 159 -24.17 -4.53 2.46
N ASN A 160 -24.18 -5.82 2.12
CA ASN A 160 -25.05 -6.80 2.77
C ASN A 160 -24.67 -7.09 4.22
N THR A 161 -23.46 -6.72 4.64
CA THR A 161 -22.93 -6.98 5.99
C THR A 161 -22.34 -5.74 6.67
N ILE A 162 -22.59 -4.54 6.13
CA ILE A 162 -21.90 -3.29 6.47
C ILE A 162 -22.18 -2.72 7.87
N ASN A 163 -23.20 -3.23 8.56
CA ASN A 163 -23.75 -2.61 9.76
C ASN A 163 -22.95 -2.85 11.05
N GLY A 164 -21.83 -3.58 11.02
CA GLY A 164 -21.14 -3.94 12.26
C GLY A 164 -19.72 -4.47 12.08
N ASN A 165 -19.11 -4.81 13.22
CA ASN A 165 -17.87 -5.57 13.26
C ASN A 165 -18.05 -6.92 12.57
N GLY A 166 -17.08 -7.28 11.74
CA GLY A 166 -17.12 -8.49 10.96
C GLY A 166 -17.72 -8.35 9.57
N THR A 167 -18.07 -7.12 9.13
CA THR A 167 -18.44 -6.83 7.73
C THR A 167 -17.45 -7.51 6.78
N LYS A 168 -17.98 -8.22 5.80
CA LYS A 168 -17.19 -8.90 4.79
C LYS A 168 -16.46 -7.87 3.92
N VAL A 169 -15.17 -8.09 3.72
CA VAL A 169 -14.41 -7.40 2.68
C VAL A 169 -14.22 -8.35 1.49
N GLN A 170 -14.47 -7.84 0.30
CA GLN A 170 -14.50 -8.62 -0.95
C GLN A 170 -13.94 -7.81 -2.11
N LEU A 171 -13.90 -8.41 -3.30
CA LEU A 171 -13.79 -7.65 -4.54
C LEU A 171 -15.15 -7.42 -5.16
N TRP A 172 -15.32 -6.24 -5.74
CA TRP A 172 -16.50 -5.89 -6.52
C TRP A 172 -16.12 -4.99 -7.70
N ASP A 173 -16.91 -5.02 -8.76
CA ASP A 173 -16.77 -4.10 -9.89
C ASP A 173 -16.89 -2.65 -9.39
N ARG A 174 -16.07 -1.75 -9.92
CA ARG A 174 -16.08 -0.35 -9.50
C ARG A 174 -17.44 0.28 -9.80
N ASN A 175 -18.11 0.80 -8.78
CA ASN A 175 -19.44 1.43 -8.90
C ASN A 175 -19.48 2.87 -8.36
N GLY A 176 -18.40 3.35 -7.73
CA GLY A 176 -18.26 4.73 -7.25
C GLY A 176 -18.88 5.01 -5.87
N TRP A 177 -19.41 3.99 -5.20
CA TRP A 177 -20.06 4.10 -3.90
C TRP A 177 -19.02 4.15 -2.76
N ASP A 178 -19.42 4.71 -1.61
CA ASP A 178 -18.50 4.96 -0.49
C ASP A 178 -17.91 3.69 0.14
N ASN A 179 -18.59 2.55 0.00
CA ASN A 179 -18.10 1.27 0.50
C ASN A 179 -16.89 0.72 -0.29
N GLN A 180 -16.56 1.32 -1.44
CA GLN A 180 -15.34 1.05 -2.22
C GLN A 180 -14.25 2.10 -2.03
N ARG A 181 -14.54 3.16 -1.27
CA ARG A 181 -13.59 4.22 -0.95
C ARG A 181 -12.86 3.87 0.33
N TRP A 182 -11.57 4.17 0.36
CA TRP A 182 -10.73 3.93 1.52
C TRP A 182 -9.97 5.19 1.90
N ILE A 183 -9.78 5.39 3.19
CA ILE A 183 -9.18 6.62 3.74
C ILE A 183 -7.99 6.22 4.61
N PHE A 184 -6.90 6.97 4.48
CA PHE A 184 -5.73 6.87 5.36
C PHE A 184 -5.80 7.93 6.47
N GLY A 185 -5.42 7.55 7.69
CA GLY A 185 -5.36 8.43 8.85
C GLY A 185 -4.15 8.20 9.73
#